data_AF-A0A950LME1-F1
#
_entry.id   AF-A0A950LME1-F1
#
_cell.length_a   1.000
_cell.length_b   1.000
_cell.length_c   1.000
_cell.angle_alpha   90.00
_cell.angle_beta   90.00
_cell.angle_gamma   90.00
#
_symmetry.space_group_name_H-M   'P 1'
#
loop_
_entity.id
_entity.type
_entity.pdbx_description
1 polymer ?
#
loop_
_entity_poly.entity_id
_entity_poly.type
_entity_poly.pdbx_seq_one_letter_code
_entity_poly.pdbx_strand_id
1 'polypeptide(L)'
;GRWDRADDLFARSASLCRRMEAKFFGARTNVLWADLLIRRRQPGDHDRARQLLLDAREVATAQGYAVVERRATEALASLGASS
;
A
#
# COMPACT_ATOMS: atom_id res chain seq x y z
N GLY A 1 5.13 18.14 -7.76
CA GLY A 1 3.69 18.28 -8.08
C GLY A 1 2.82 17.78 -6.93
N ARG A 2 1.47 17.80 -7.05
CA ARG A 2 0.56 17.30 -5.99
C ARG A 2 0.81 15.84 -5.61
N TRP A 3 1.32 15.04 -6.53
CA TRP A 3 1.66 13.63 -6.35
C TRP A 3 2.85 13.40 -5.41
N ASP A 4 3.93 14.17 -5.54
CA ASP A 4 5.12 14.02 -4.69
C ASP A 4 4.80 14.36 -3.22
N ARG A 5 3.97 15.39 -3.01
CA ARG A 5 3.49 15.74 -1.66
C ARG A 5 2.63 14.64 -1.04
N ALA A 6 1.89 13.89 -1.86
CA ALA A 6 1.11 12.76 -1.37
C ALA A 6 1.99 11.55 -1.05
N ASP A 7 3.04 11.32 -1.84
CA ASP A 7 4.06 10.29 -1.58
C ASP A 7 4.75 10.52 -0.23
N ASP A 8 5.22 11.75 0.03
CA ASP A 8 5.82 12.15 1.29
C ASP A 8 4.88 11.96 2.49
N LEU A 9 3.59 12.28 2.31
CA LEU A 9 2.58 12.12 3.35
C LEU A 9 2.36 10.65 3.70
N PHE A 10 2.26 9.78 2.69
CA PHE A 10 2.11 8.34 2.91
C PHE A 10 3.34 7.73 3.56
N ALA A 11 4.55 8.13 3.14
CA ALA A 11 5.79 7.69 3.78
C ALA A 11 5.83 8.06 5.27
N ARG A 12 5.47 9.29 5.62
CA ARG A 12 5.38 9.75 7.02
C ARG A 12 4.31 8.99 7.80
N SER A 13 3.13 8.79 7.22
CA SER A 13 2.03 8.03 7.85
C SER A 13 2.44 6.59 8.15
N ALA A 14 3.07 5.91 7.19
CA ALA A 14 3.54 4.54 7.34
C ALA A 14 4.60 4.43 8.44
N SER A 15 5.55 5.37 8.49
CA SER A 15 6.56 5.45 9.54
C SER A 15 5.95 5.65 10.93
N LEU A 16 4.98 6.57 11.05
CA LEU A 16 4.29 6.80 12.32
C LEU A 16 3.50 5.57 12.77
N CYS A 17 2.73 4.93 11.87
CA CYS A 17 1.98 3.72 12.20
C CYS A 17 2.90 2.60 12.69
N ARG A 18 4.07 2.45 12.07
CA ARG A 18 5.07 1.45 12.50
C ARG A 18 5.59 1.74 13.91
N ARG A 19 5.94 3.00 14.21
CA ARG A 19 6.44 3.40 15.54
C ARG A 19 5.40 3.23 16.65
N MET A 20 4.13 3.41 16.32
CA MET A 20 3.01 3.28 17.25
C MET A 20 2.43 1.86 17.31
N GLU A 21 3.04 0.90 16.60
CA GLU A 21 2.52 -0.47 16.45
C GLU A 21 1.05 -0.53 15.96
N ALA A 22 0.62 0.50 15.25
CA ALA A 22 -0.73 0.66 14.72
C ALA A 22 -0.91 -0.18 13.44
N LYS A 23 -0.78 -1.50 13.55
CA LYS A 23 -0.66 -2.46 12.44
C LYS A 23 -1.80 -2.32 11.41
N PHE A 24 -3.05 -2.20 11.86
CA PHE A 24 -4.19 -1.99 10.97
C PHE A 24 -4.04 -0.72 10.13
N PHE A 25 -3.71 0.40 10.77
CA PHE A 25 -3.54 1.68 10.08
C PHE A 25 -2.32 1.68 9.15
N GLY A 26 -1.24 0.98 9.52
CA GLY A 26 -0.08 0.77 8.66
C GLY A 26 -0.45 0.01 7.38
N ALA A 27 -1.11 -1.14 7.52
CA ALA A 27 -1.53 -1.95 6.37
C ALA A 27 -2.53 -1.20 5.47
N ARG A 28 -3.49 -0.48 6.05
CA ARG A 28 -4.42 0.38 5.28
C ARG A 28 -3.69 1.51 4.56
N THR A 29 -2.70 2.14 5.20
CA THR A 29 -1.87 3.19 4.59
C THR A 29 -1.15 2.67 3.35
N ASN A 30 -0.56 1.47 3.44
CA ASN A 30 0.14 0.84 2.33
C ASN A 30 -0.79 0.58 1.13
N VAL A 31 -2.02 0.11 1.35
CA VAL A 31 -3.02 -0.09 0.27
C VAL A 31 -3.36 1.23 -0.42
N LEU A 32 -3.60 2.30 0.35
CA LEU A 32 -3.94 3.61 -0.22
C LEU A 32 -2.77 4.24 -0.99
N TRP A 33 -1.55 4.05 -0.49
CA TRP A 33 -0.36 4.53 -1.16
C TRP A 33 -0.13 3.78 -2.48
N ALA A 34 -0.28 2.46 -2.48
CA ALA A 34 -0.20 1.66 -3.70
C ALA A 34 -1.22 2.10 -4.77
N ASP A 35 -2.48 2.40 -4.39
CA ASP A 35 -3.49 2.93 -5.33
C ASP A 35 -3.05 4.27 -5.95
N LEU A 36 -2.43 5.15 -5.16
CA LEU A 36 -1.86 6.40 -5.68
C LEU A 36 -0.76 6.14 -6.71
N LEU A 37 0.16 5.23 -6.43
CA LEU A 37 1.27 4.89 -7.33
C LEU A 37 0.77 4.26 -8.64
N ILE A 38 -0.21 3.35 -8.55
CA ILE A 38 -0.87 2.73 -9.72
C ILE A 38 -1.52 3.79 -10.62
N ARG A 39 -2.09 4.85 -10.04
CA ARG A 39 -2.68 5.97 -10.80
C ARG A 39 -1.62 6.92 -11.36
N ARG A 40 -0.51 7.13 -10.63
CA ARG A 40 0.57 8.04 -11.02
C ARG A 40 1.39 7.52 -12.20
N ARG A 41 1.61 6.20 -12.29
CA ARG A 41 2.26 5.51 -13.43
C ARG A 41 3.63 6.07 -13.83
N GLN A 42 4.43 6.52 -12.88
CA GLN A 42 5.83 6.89 -13.12
C GLN A 42 6.74 5.65 -13.07
N PRO A 43 7.95 5.72 -13.65
CA PRO A 43 8.95 4.67 -13.50
C PRO A 43 9.16 4.29 -12.03
N GLY A 44 9.10 2.99 -11.71
CA GLY A 44 9.24 2.47 -10.34
C GLY A 44 7.95 2.43 -9.51
N ASP A 45 6.86 3.09 -9.94
CA ASP A 45 5.59 3.08 -9.20
C ASP A 45 4.97 1.68 -9.12
N HIS A 46 5.10 0.89 -10.19
CA HIS A 46 4.54 -0.48 -10.24
C HIS A 46 5.22 -1.38 -9.21
N ASP A 47 6.55 -1.41 -9.19
CA ASP A 47 7.32 -2.21 -8.23
C ASP A 47 7.06 -1.78 -6.80
N ARG A 48 7.01 -0.46 -6.56
CA ARG A 48 6.74 0.08 -5.24
C ARG A 48 5.32 -0.23 -4.76
N ALA A 49 4.32 -0.09 -5.64
CA ALA A 49 2.94 -0.46 -5.35
C ALA A 49 2.84 -1.95 -5.01
N ARG A 50 3.51 -2.81 -5.78
CA ARG A 50 3.53 -4.26 -5.53
C ARG A 50 4.08 -4.59 -4.14
N GLN A 51 5.22 -4.00 -3.76
CA GLN A 51 5.81 -4.20 -2.44
C GLN A 51 4.86 -3.78 -1.31
N LEU A 52 4.28 -2.58 -1.40
CA LEU A 52 3.35 -2.07 -0.40
C LEU A 52 2.13 -2.98 -0.22
N LEU A 53 1.60 -3.52 -1.33
CA LEU A 53 0.45 -4.43 -1.29
C LEU A 53 0.81 -5.80 -0.71
N LEU A 54 2.01 -6.33 -0.99
CA LEU A 54 2.49 -7.57 -0.38
C LEU A 54 2.61 -7.43 1.13
N ASP A 55 3.26 -6.36 1.61
CA ASP A 55 3.40 -6.07 3.04
C ASP A 55 2.01 -5.90 3.71
N ALA A 56 1.10 -5.18 3.05
CA ALA A 56 -0.25 -4.96 3.56
C ALA A 56 -1.04 -6.27 3.68
N ARG A 57 -0.93 -7.15 2.68
CA ARG A 57 -1.58 -8.45 2.68
C ARG A 57 -1.03 -9.34 3.80
N GLU A 58 0.29 -9.43 3.93
CA GLU A 58 0.94 -10.24 4.98
C GLU A 58 0.47 -9.83 6.38
N VAL A 59 0.52 -8.54 6.70
CA VAL A 59 0.06 -8.03 7.99
C VAL A 59 -1.44 -8.27 8.17
N ALA A 60 -2.24 -8.06 7.13
CA ALA A 60 -3.69 -8.25 7.21
C ALA A 60 -4.08 -9.71 7.44
N THR A 61 -3.46 -10.66 6.73
CA THR A 61 -3.67 -12.10 6.92
C THR A 61 -3.23 -12.52 8.32
N ALA A 62 -2.06 -12.08 8.78
CA ALA A 62 -1.54 -12.43 10.11
C ALA A 62 -2.36 -11.86 11.28
N GLN A 63 -3.16 -10.81 11.05
CA GLN A 63 -3.94 -10.14 12.10
C GLN A 63 -5.47 -10.27 11.91
N GLY A 64 -5.93 -10.95 10.86
CA GLY A 64 -7.37 -11.13 10.58
C GLY A 64 -8.09 -9.89 10.02
N TYR A 65 -7.38 -8.98 9.34
CA TYR A 65 -7.96 -7.75 8.79
C TYR A 65 -8.56 -7.97 7.39
N ALA A 66 -9.66 -8.72 7.33
CA ALA A 66 -10.27 -9.21 6.08
C ALA A 66 -10.47 -8.15 4.98
N VAL A 67 -10.89 -6.93 5.34
CA VAL A 67 -11.09 -5.84 4.36
C VAL A 67 -9.77 -5.37 3.75
N VAL A 68 -8.70 -5.31 4.53
CA VAL A 68 -7.38 -4.89 4.05
C VAL A 68 -6.77 -5.98 3.18
N GLU A 69 -6.86 -7.24 3.62
CA GLU A 69 -6.39 -8.41 2.87
C GLU A 69 -7.05 -8.52 1.50
N ARG A 70 -8.39 -8.40 1.45
CA ARG A 70 -9.14 -8.45 0.20
C ARG A 70 -8.69 -7.37 -0.77
N ARG A 71 -8.60 -6.11 -0.31
CA ARG A 71 -8.18 -4.98 -1.16
C ARG A 71 -6.74 -5.14 -1.66
N ALA A 72 -5.84 -5.61 -0.80
CA ALA A 72 -4.45 -5.84 -1.20
C ALA A 72 -4.36 -6.95 -2.26
N THR A 73 -5.12 -8.02 -2.09
CA THR A 73 -5.18 -9.15 -3.03
C THR A 73 -5.76 -8.75 -4.38
N GLU A 74 -6.88 -8.03 -4.39
CA GLU A 74 -7.52 -7.52 -5.62
C GLU A 74 -6.55 -6.62 -6.41
N ALA A 75 -5.89 -5.67 -5.73
CA ALA A 75 -4.94 -4.77 -6.38
C ALA A 75 -3.69 -5.51 -6.92
N LEU A 76 -3.17 -6.51 -6.20
CA LEU A 76 -2.07 -7.36 -6.69
C LEU A 76 -2.46 -8.14 -7.95
N ALA A 77 -3.68 -8.67 -8.00
CA ALA A 77 -4.20 -9.35 -9.18
C ALA A 77 -4.27 -8.41 -10.39
N SER A 78 -4.76 -7.18 -10.20
CA SER A 78 -4.81 -6.17 -11.26
C SER A 78 -3.43 -5.75 -11.77
N LEU A 79 -2.43 -5.64 -10.88
CA LEU A 79 -1.04 -5.35 -11.26
C LEU A 79 -0.42 -6.46 -12.11
N GLY A 80 -0.69 -7.73 -11.77
CA GLY A 80 -0.18 -8.90 -12.49
C GLY A 80 -0.86 -9.13 -13.85
N ALA A 81 -2.13 -8.77 -13.99
CA ALA A 81 -2.86 -8.86 -15.27
C ALA A 81 -2.47 -7.76 -16.28
N SER A 82 -1.78 -6.71 -15.82
CA SER A 82 -1.36 -5.56 -16.64
C SER A 82 0.14 -5.58 -16.99
N SER A 83 0.82 -6.73 -16.76
CA SER A 83 2.26 -6.93 -16.99
C SER A 83 2.54 -7.67 -18.29
#